data_AF-A0A497LTE8-F1
#
_entry.id   AF-A0A497LTE8-F1
#
_cell.length_a   1.000
_cell.length_b   1.000
_cell.length_c   1.000
_cell.angle_alpha   90.00
_cell.angle_beta   90.00
_cell.angle_gamma   90.00
#
_symmetry.space_group_name_H-M   'P 1'
#
loop_
_entity.id
_entity.type
_entity.pdbx_description
1 polymer ?
#
loop_
_entity_poly.entity_id
_entity_poly.type
_entity_poly.pdbx_seq_one_letter_code
_entity_poly.pdbx_strand_id
1 'polypeptide(L)'
;TEMKLGFGLIWDKNVYPYIWFWRPLGGAWDYPWFGRAWAIGLEPCTSWPATGLIDQIKEGTAAKINGKSSIETEIKAVVYTGFKRVKNLFADGTVEGVEEEDS
;
A
#
# COMPACT_ATOMS: atom_id res chain seq x y z
N THR A 1 13.78 -7.39 -23.93
CA THR A 1 13.95 -7.96 -22.57
C THR A 1 12.89 -7.34 -21.67
N GLU A 2 12.09 -8.15 -20.98
CA GLU A 2 11.04 -7.66 -20.08
C GLU A 2 11.68 -7.31 -18.72
N MET A 3 11.46 -6.09 -18.20
CA MET A 3 12.18 -5.61 -17.00
C MET A 3 11.79 -6.32 -15.69
N LYS A 4 10.69 -7.08 -15.67
CA LYS A 4 10.14 -7.76 -14.47
C LYS A 4 10.08 -6.85 -13.23
N LEU A 5 9.60 -5.63 -13.43
CA LEU A 5 9.51 -4.63 -12.38
C LEU A 5 8.45 -5.02 -11.35
N GLY A 6 8.83 -4.99 -10.07
CA GLY A 6 7.95 -5.16 -8.94
C GLY A 6 8.08 -3.99 -7.95
N PHE A 7 7.03 -3.82 -7.15
CA PHE A 7 6.93 -2.78 -6.13
C PHE A 7 6.45 -3.42 -4.83
N GLY A 8 7.13 -3.12 -3.73
CA GLY A 8 6.86 -3.64 -2.40
C GLY A 8 6.72 -2.51 -1.38
N LEU A 9 5.86 -2.72 -0.38
CA LEU A 9 5.67 -1.82 0.75
C LEU A 9 5.83 -2.59 2.05
N ILE A 10 6.52 -1.98 3.01
CA ILE A 10 6.70 -2.47 4.38
C ILE A 10 6.21 -1.38 5.31
N TRP A 11 5.43 -1.75 6.32
CA TRP A 11 4.92 -0.83 7.33
C TRP A 11 4.59 -1.56 8.64
N ASP A 12 4.43 -0.80 9.72
CA ASP A 12 3.95 -1.33 11.00
C ASP A 12 2.43 -1.58 10.97
N LYS A 13 2.04 -2.85 11.09
CA LYS A 13 0.63 -3.27 11.10
C LYS A 13 -0.12 -2.84 12.37
N ASN A 14 0.57 -2.49 13.44
CA ASN A 14 -0.05 -1.94 14.64
C ASN A 14 -0.50 -0.49 14.41
N VAL A 15 0.18 0.24 13.52
CA VAL A 15 -0.17 1.63 13.16
C VAL A 15 -1.10 1.65 11.95
N TYR A 16 -0.80 0.88 10.90
CA TYR A 16 -1.63 0.75 9.70
C TYR A 16 -2.14 -0.69 9.54
N PRO A 17 -3.17 -1.08 10.31
CA PRO A 17 -3.72 -2.45 10.26
C PRO A 17 -4.49 -2.77 8.98
N TYR A 18 -4.82 -1.77 8.17
CA TYR A 18 -5.64 -1.93 6.97
C TYR A 18 -4.93 -1.43 5.73
N ILE A 19 -5.46 -1.80 4.56
CA ILE A 19 -5.04 -1.27 3.26
C ILE A 19 -6.28 -0.79 2.52
N TRP A 20 -6.28 0.46 2.08
CA TRP A 20 -7.22 0.90 1.06
C TRP A 20 -6.69 0.50 -0.31
N PHE A 21 -7.52 -0.24 -1.05
CA PHE A 21 -7.21 -0.72 -2.38
C PHE A 21 -8.17 -0.09 -3.38
N TRP A 22 -7.62 0.75 -4.26
CA TRP A 22 -8.39 1.41 -5.31
C TRP A 22 -7.71 1.21 -6.67
N ARG A 23 -8.53 1.15 -7.71
CA ARG A 23 -8.11 0.74 -9.06
C ARG A 23 -8.95 1.47 -10.10
N PRO A 24 -8.59 2.71 -10.50
CA PRO A 24 -9.33 3.46 -11.49
C PRO A 24 -9.41 2.68 -12.79
N LEU A 25 -8.30 2.09 -13.27
CA LEU A 25 -8.26 1.23 -14.47
C LEU A 25 -9.08 1.80 -15.65
N GLY A 26 -8.91 3.10 -15.93
CA GLY A 26 -9.67 3.81 -16.97
C GLY A 26 -11.02 4.38 -16.53
N GLY A 27 -11.38 4.25 -15.25
CA GLY A 27 -12.50 4.94 -14.58
C GLY A 27 -12.09 6.30 -14.02
N ALA A 28 -12.79 6.76 -12.97
CA ALA A 28 -12.66 8.13 -12.43
C ALA A 28 -12.83 9.18 -13.54
N TRP A 29 -14.03 9.22 -14.13
CA TRP A 29 -14.36 10.06 -15.30
C TRP A 29 -14.49 11.54 -14.98
N ASP A 30 -14.60 11.88 -13.70
CA ASP A 30 -14.63 13.26 -13.24
C ASP A 30 -13.21 13.82 -13.03
N TYR A 31 -13.16 15.11 -12.74
CA TYR A 31 -11.93 15.78 -12.32
C TYR A 31 -11.28 15.02 -11.14
N PRO A 32 -9.94 14.89 -11.09
CA PRO A 32 -8.94 15.37 -12.06
C PRO A 32 -8.56 14.36 -13.15
N TRP A 33 -9.12 13.15 -13.09
CA TRP A 33 -8.59 12.00 -13.81
C TRP A 33 -9.18 11.83 -15.21
N PHE A 34 -10.46 12.16 -15.42
CA PHE A 34 -11.14 12.12 -16.71
C PHE A 34 -10.99 10.79 -17.47
N GLY A 35 -11.00 9.65 -16.78
CA GLY A 35 -10.84 8.33 -17.40
C GLY A 35 -9.39 7.98 -17.80
N ARG A 36 -8.41 8.85 -17.56
CA ARG A 36 -7.04 8.68 -18.07
C ARG A 36 -6.12 7.92 -17.10
N ALA A 37 -6.57 7.64 -15.89
CA ALA A 37 -5.77 6.96 -14.88
C ALA A 37 -5.85 5.45 -15.05
N TRP A 38 -4.78 4.85 -15.59
CA TRP A 38 -4.55 3.40 -15.53
C TRP A 38 -3.61 3.07 -14.37
N ALA A 39 -4.16 3.10 -13.16
CA ALA A 39 -3.39 2.96 -11.94
C ALA A 39 -4.06 1.99 -10.96
N ILE A 40 -3.26 1.56 -10.00
CA ILE A 40 -3.68 0.89 -8.78
C ILE A 40 -3.05 1.68 -7.63
N GLY A 41 -3.82 1.96 -6.59
CA GLY A 41 -3.33 2.46 -5.32
C GLY A 41 -3.49 1.43 -4.21
N LEU A 42 -2.42 1.23 -3.47
CA LEU A 42 -2.38 0.46 -2.24
C LEU A 42 -1.92 1.41 -1.14
N GLU A 43 -2.83 1.75 -0.24
CA GLU A 43 -2.59 2.74 0.82
C GLU A 43 -2.72 2.07 2.18
N PRO A 44 -1.60 1.76 2.86
CA PRO A 44 -1.64 1.41 4.27
C PRO A 44 -2.38 2.51 5.05
N CYS A 45 -3.40 2.12 5.80
CA CYS A 45 -4.28 3.07 6.46
C CYS A 45 -4.68 2.60 7.85
N THR A 46 -5.07 3.58 8.66
CA THR A 46 -5.39 3.38 10.08
C THR A 46 -6.82 2.90 10.30
N SER A 47 -7.71 3.05 9.33
CA SER A 47 -9.15 2.91 9.53
C SER A 47 -9.95 2.57 8.26
N TRP A 48 -11.19 2.12 8.45
CA TRP A 48 -12.20 1.87 7.42
C TRP A 48 -13.60 2.08 8.02
N PRO A 49 -14.65 2.41 7.27
CA PRO A 49 -14.74 2.52 5.81
C PRO A 49 -14.20 3.85 5.25
N ALA A 50 -14.08 3.91 3.92
CA ALA A 50 -13.69 5.12 3.17
C ALA A 50 -14.87 6.09 2.94
N THR A 51 -15.86 6.13 3.85
CA THR A 51 -17.02 7.03 3.79
C THR A 51 -16.89 8.24 4.73
N GLY A 52 -15.79 8.33 5.47
CA GLY A 52 -15.44 9.46 6.32
C GLY A 52 -15.33 9.11 7.81
N LEU A 53 -14.80 10.05 8.59
CA LEU A 53 -14.44 9.84 10.00
C LEU A 53 -15.63 9.44 10.88
N ILE A 54 -16.83 9.98 10.62
CA ILE A 54 -18.01 9.68 11.43
C ILE A 54 -18.36 8.20 11.37
N ASP A 55 -18.29 7.59 10.19
CA ASP A 55 -18.58 6.16 10.04
C ASP A 55 -17.44 5.31 10.59
N GLN A 56 -16.19 5.73 10.46
CA GLN A 56 -15.03 5.08 11.10
C GLN A 56 -15.13 5.07 12.63
N ILE A 57 -15.67 6.14 13.23
CA ILE A 57 -15.93 6.19 14.68
C ILE A 57 -17.03 5.19 15.05
N LYS A 58 -18.12 5.12 14.27
CA LYS A 58 -19.21 4.16 14.51
C LYS A 58 -18.73 2.70 14.41
N GLU A 59 -17.92 2.40 13.40
CA GLU A 59 -17.31 1.08 13.20
C GLU A 59 -16.15 0.79 14.18
N GLY A 60 -15.75 1.77 14.99
CA GLY A 60 -14.70 1.60 16.00
C GLY A 60 -13.28 1.47 15.44
N THR A 61 -13.07 1.85 14.18
CA THR A 61 -11.77 1.73 13.50
C THR A 61 -10.97 3.02 13.51
N ALA A 62 -11.60 4.15 13.84
CA ALA A 62 -10.93 5.45 13.89
C ALA A 62 -9.75 5.41 14.88
N ALA A 63 -8.55 5.69 14.38
CA ALA A 63 -7.36 5.77 15.20
C ALA A 63 -7.46 6.90 16.22
N LYS A 64 -6.89 6.67 17.41
CA LYS A 64 -6.90 7.61 18.52
C LYS A 64 -5.47 7.92 18.93
N ILE A 65 -5.20 9.18 19.20
CA ILE A 65 -3.94 9.65 19.77
C ILE A 65 -4.27 10.52 20.98
N ASN A 66 -3.53 10.34 22.07
CA ASN A 66 -3.78 11.09 23.30
C ASN A 66 -3.19 12.49 23.20
N GLY A 67 -3.73 13.43 23.98
CA GLY A 67 -3.15 14.77 24.09
C GLY A 67 -1.69 14.70 24.53
N LYS A 68 -0.82 15.48 23.86
CA LYS A 68 0.63 15.51 24.11
C LYS A 68 1.36 14.18 23.87
N SER A 69 0.81 13.28 23.06
CA SER A 69 1.49 12.05 22.63
C SER A 69 1.83 12.09 21.14
N SER A 70 2.77 11.23 20.74
CA SER A 70 3.13 10.97 19.34
C SER A 70 2.98 9.48 19.03
N ILE A 71 2.69 9.16 17.78
CA ILE A 71 2.87 7.82 17.20
C ILE A 71 3.88 8.01 16.07
N GLU A 72 4.95 7.24 16.12
CA GLU A 72 6.01 7.27 15.11
C GLU A 72 6.07 5.91 14.44
N THR A 73 6.26 5.91 13.13
CA THR A 73 6.31 4.70 12.30
C THR A 73 7.09 4.99 11.03
N GLU A 74 7.51 3.92 10.34
CA GLU A 74 8.18 3.99 9.05
C GLU A 74 7.37 3.21 8.01
N ILE A 75 7.28 3.79 6.81
CA ILE A 75 6.84 3.07 5.61
C ILE A 75 8.04 3.03 4.66
N LYS A 76 8.39 1.84 4.20
CA LYS A 76 9.47 1.65 3.23
C LYS A 76 8.89 1.13 1.92
N ALA A 77 9.25 1.80 0.83
CA ALA A 77 8.94 1.39 -0.53
C ALA A 77 10.18 0.78 -1.19
N VAL A 78 10.00 -0.37 -1.84
CA VAL A 78 11.07 -1.10 -2.51
C VAL A 78 10.68 -1.34 -3.95
N VAL A 79 11.55 -0.97 -4.88
CA VAL A 79 11.46 -1.36 -6.28
C VAL A 79 12.47 -2.48 -6.52
N TYR A 80 12.04 -3.55 -7.18
CA TYR A 80 12.89 -4.71 -7.47
C TYR A 80 12.62 -5.24 -8.87
N THR A 81 13.55 -6.02 -9.40
CA THR A 81 13.48 -6.66 -10.72
C THR A 81 14.01 -8.10 -10.66
N GLY A 82 13.83 -8.88 -11.73
CA GLY A 82 14.49 -10.19 -11.89
C GLY A 82 13.83 -11.38 -11.18
N PHE A 83 12.74 -11.15 -10.44
CA PHE A 83 12.00 -12.22 -9.78
C PHE A 83 10.85 -12.72 -10.66
N LYS A 84 10.81 -14.03 -10.89
CA LYS A 84 9.64 -14.71 -11.45
C LYS A 84 8.47 -14.76 -10.46
N ARG A 85 8.78 -14.88 -9.17
CA ARG A 85 7.79 -14.86 -8.07
C ARG A 85 8.43 -14.42 -6.77
N VAL A 86 7.87 -13.40 -6.13
CA VAL A 86 8.24 -13.00 -4.77
C VAL A 86 7.61 -13.94 -3.75
N LYS A 87 8.41 -14.37 -2.77
CA LYS A 87 7.98 -15.14 -1.60
C LYS A 87 7.85 -14.24 -0.38
N ASN A 88 8.80 -13.33 -0.18
CA ASN A 88 8.83 -12.46 0.99
C ASN A 88 9.47 -11.10 0.70
N LEU A 89 9.09 -10.12 1.50
CA LEU A 89 9.70 -8.79 1.58
C LEU A 89 10.02 -8.51 3.05
N PHE A 90 11.31 -8.39 3.35
CA PHE A 90 11.80 -8.23 4.72
C PHE A 90 11.86 -6.76 5.12
N ALA A 91 11.90 -6.51 6.44
CA ALA A 91 11.85 -5.15 6.99
C ALA A 91 13.03 -4.25 6.58
N ASP A 92 14.18 -4.83 6.30
CA ASP A 92 15.36 -4.12 5.78
C ASP A 92 15.17 -3.66 4.32
N GLY A 93 14.23 -4.25 3.59
CA GLY A 93 13.96 -4.02 2.17
C GLY A 93 14.42 -5.16 1.26
N THR A 94 14.99 -6.22 1.83
CA THR A 94 15.43 -7.40 1.06
C THR A 94 14.22 -8.13 0.51
N VAL A 95 14.28 -8.49 -0.77
CA VAL A 95 13.25 -9.28 -1.47
C VAL A 95 13.77 -10.70 -1.62
N GLU A 96 12.96 -11.68 -1.22
CA GLU A 96 13.23 -13.09 -1.46
C GLU A 96 12.19 -13.64 -2.42
N GLY A 97 12.66 -14.40 -3.41
CA GLY A 97 11.80 -14.97 -4.42
C GLY A 97 12.48 -16.07 -5.22
N VAL A 98 11.78 -16.53 -6.25
CA VAL A 98 12.36 -17.35 -7.31
C VAL A 98 12.86 -16.38 -8.37
N GLU A 99 14.18 -16.28 -8.50
CA GLU A 99 14.83 -15.56 -9.58
C GLU A 99 14.72 -16.36 -10.89
N GLU A 100 14.84 -15.67 -12.01
CA GLU A 100 14.94 -16.32 -13.31
C GLU A 100 16.39 -16.79 -13.50
N GLU A 101 16.60 -18.06 -13.88
CA GLU A 101 17.94 -18.48 -14.30
C GLU A 101 18.26 -17.80 -15.64
N ASP A 102 19.47 -17.25 -15.76
CA ASP A 102 19.96 -16.67 -17.01
C ASP A 102 19.89 -17.74 -18.12
N SER A 103 18.94 -17.60 -19.04
CA SER A 103 18.79 -18.45 -20.24
C SER A 103 19.66 -17.97 -21.38
#